data_AF-A0AAW3AXJ9-F1
#
_entry.id   AF-A0AAW3AXJ9-F1
#
_cell.length_a   1.000
_cell.length_b   1.000
_cell.length_c   1.000
_cell.angle_alpha   90.00
_cell.angle_beta   90.00
_cell.angle_gamma   90.00
#
_symmetry.space_group_name_H-M   'P 1'
#
loop_
_entity.id
_entity.type
_entity.pdbx_description
1 polymer ?
#
loop_
_entity_poly.entity_id
_entity_poly.type
_entity_poly.pdbx_seq_one_letter_code
_entity_poly.pdbx_strand_id
1 'polypeptide(L)'
;MNSYAIIPPVYPSRDAQDIENHRAVAAVAEFAENGLSIADNFFAYTDGRLPSLMVNGEAILAAFEKLCERYRHERPAGWNEALFMKECGQRVNPEKIAEVCMRPTLDANSFASALHHLTDKDLPRGRYLLMKDSMNAIKPHVPTNAVVDLPEALAALHEIQHVDATEAIKDELSGMDEQRRKCATQVQEAQAVYDAALSHGDVIEVERAHRYLIAARYEYLVCYAKRLHFLSSTEEDDEVVHFADRLQKLREDAKDAVKVFSDDKDALKSALQTDLVNCDNARAHEAASHDAAQAAFKEQRKKMDASLKLIVERKAQLVHELLQKAVELREVMEQQRTMTQDVVEAVKAEAERVTAHEEFVTIGNQHVQRLRRCLEYCDGCEPVTRAMEEYVKEMVTKLPEESAGNALNAIIDHESDEFLNVYRAFVFVCGELTVKKTHRLDTLERQARLAQHNRDSAMDSLDPNYKHYREELAEVLAQAQAVEGVINALHATQDAGEQVFESVEDLVLSSHERTEKPFVHPLQELGHESIAARTRFVNRSMKYVEGEEQEVFQKKARIAEAKALVEQEQEALERGVNAAAIAAPVAAPSSAAGDAVAAPAQIEA
;
A
#
# COMPACT_ATOMS: atom_id res chain seq x y z
N MET A 1 20.35 -4.36 -41.57
CA MET A 1 21.00 -4.84 -40.33
C MET A 1 22.44 -4.37 -40.11
N ASN A 2 23.12 -3.63 -41.02
CA ASN A 2 24.51 -3.16 -40.77
C ASN A 2 24.68 -1.64 -41.00
N SER A 3 23.84 -0.79 -40.38
CA SER A 3 23.96 0.68 -40.52
C SER A 3 24.93 1.32 -39.49
N TYR A 4 25.35 0.57 -38.47
CA TYR A 4 26.11 1.11 -37.34
C TYR A 4 27.46 0.42 -37.11
N ALA A 5 27.87 -0.49 -37.99
CA ALA A 5 29.16 -1.16 -37.92
C ALA A 5 30.28 -0.21 -38.40
N ILE A 6 31.46 -0.26 -37.75
CA ILE A 6 32.63 0.51 -38.17
C ILE A 6 33.09 -0.01 -39.53
N ILE A 7 33.25 0.89 -40.50
CA ILE A 7 33.69 0.58 -41.86
C ILE A 7 35.19 0.94 -41.95
N PRO A 8 36.09 -0.05 -42.15
CA PRO A 8 37.51 0.23 -42.38
C PRO A 8 37.72 1.08 -43.64
N PRO A 9 38.76 1.93 -43.69
CA PRO A 9 39.06 2.71 -44.89
C PRO A 9 39.39 1.81 -46.09
N VAL A 10 38.97 2.24 -47.28
CA VAL A 10 39.18 1.52 -48.54
C VAL A 10 40.35 2.16 -49.30
N TYR A 11 41.45 1.42 -49.44
CA TYR A 11 42.62 1.84 -50.23
C TYR A 11 42.49 1.40 -51.71
N PRO A 12 43.22 2.03 -52.66
CA PRO A 12 43.36 1.51 -54.03
C PRO A 12 43.74 0.02 -54.01
N SER A 13 43.31 -0.77 -55.01
CA SER A 13 43.44 -2.23 -54.98
C SER A 13 44.83 -2.66 -54.51
N ARG A 14 44.88 -3.32 -53.34
CA ARG A 14 46.08 -3.73 -52.61
C ARG A 14 47.20 -4.27 -53.51
N ASP A 15 46.82 -5.10 -54.47
CA ASP A 15 47.76 -5.73 -55.39
C ASP A 15 48.42 -4.73 -56.36
N ALA A 16 47.70 -3.69 -56.79
CA ALA A 16 48.24 -2.68 -57.70
C ALA A 16 49.28 -1.78 -57.01
N GLN A 17 49.05 -1.41 -55.75
CA GLN A 17 49.97 -0.59 -54.97
C GLN A 17 51.23 -1.37 -54.58
N ASP A 18 51.08 -2.65 -54.21
CA ASP A 18 52.21 -3.54 -53.92
C ASP A 18 53.13 -3.72 -55.14
N ILE A 19 52.54 -3.87 -56.34
CA ILE A 19 53.31 -3.97 -57.59
C ILE A 19 54.09 -2.67 -57.86
N GLU A 20 53.49 -1.51 -57.64
CA GLU A 20 54.14 -0.22 -57.89
C GLU A 20 55.26 0.07 -56.88
N ASN A 21 55.05 -0.27 -55.61
CA ASN A 21 56.04 -0.22 -54.54
C ASN A 21 57.24 -1.15 -54.82
N HIS A 22 56.98 -2.40 -55.21
CA HIS A 22 58.02 -3.35 -55.61
C HIS A 22 58.82 -2.85 -56.81
N ARG A 23 58.15 -2.24 -57.79
CA ARG A 23 58.80 -1.67 -58.98
C ARG A 23 59.72 -0.49 -58.64
N ALA A 24 59.32 0.38 -57.71
CA ALA A 24 60.13 1.52 -57.29
C ALA A 24 61.40 1.08 -56.53
N VAL A 25 61.26 0.11 -55.61
CA VAL A 25 62.39 -0.48 -54.87
C VAL A 25 63.35 -1.21 -55.80
N ALA A 26 62.82 -2.01 -56.73
CA ALA A 26 63.63 -2.73 -57.70
C ALA A 26 64.45 -1.78 -58.60
N ALA A 27 63.87 -0.66 -59.04
CA ALA A 27 64.56 0.33 -59.86
C ALA A 27 65.77 0.94 -59.13
N VAL A 28 65.64 1.29 -57.85
CA VAL A 28 66.75 1.85 -57.06
C VAL A 28 67.86 0.82 -56.81
N ALA A 29 67.50 -0.44 -56.54
CA ALA A 29 68.47 -1.53 -56.41
C ALA A 29 69.21 -1.82 -57.73
N GLU A 30 68.50 -1.82 -58.85
CA GLU A 30 69.05 -2.06 -60.18
C GLU A 30 70.06 -0.99 -60.60
N PHE A 31 69.79 0.29 -60.32
CA PHE A 31 70.77 1.37 -60.57
C PHE A 31 72.03 1.27 -59.71
N ALA A 32 71.90 0.78 -58.47
CA ALA A 32 73.05 0.53 -57.60
C ALA A 32 73.89 -0.66 -58.08
N GLU A 33 73.25 -1.77 -58.49
CA GLU A 33 73.92 -2.98 -58.98
C GLU A 33 74.58 -2.78 -60.36
N ASN A 34 73.93 -2.04 -61.27
CA ASN A 34 74.53 -1.66 -62.55
C ASN A 34 75.77 -0.78 -62.38
N GLY A 35 75.80 0.10 -61.36
CA GLY A 35 76.98 0.87 -61.00
C GLY A 35 78.17 0.00 -60.56
N LEU A 36 77.89 -1.06 -59.78
CA LEU A 36 78.87 -2.06 -59.33
C LEU A 36 79.41 -2.92 -60.48
N SER A 37 78.52 -3.41 -61.35
CA SER A 37 78.90 -4.22 -62.52
C SER A 37 79.78 -3.46 -63.52
N ILE A 38 79.53 -2.15 -63.69
CA ILE A 38 80.37 -1.30 -64.53
C ILE A 38 81.75 -1.09 -63.88
N ALA A 39 81.82 -0.90 -62.55
CA ALA A 39 83.08 -0.80 -61.82
C ALA A 39 83.93 -2.09 -61.90
N ASP A 40 83.30 -3.27 -61.87
CA ASP A 40 83.98 -4.57 -62.05
C ASP A 40 84.57 -4.73 -63.46
N ASN A 41 83.93 -4.14 -64.47
CA ASN A 41 84.42 -4.14 -65.86
C ASN A 41 85.49 -3.05 -66.14
N PHE A 42 85.72 -2.11 -65.21
CA PHE A 42 86.53 -0.91 -65.41
C PHE A 42 88.06 -1.14 -65.38
N PHE A 43 88.56 -2.30 -64.92
CA PHE A 43 90.00 -2.61 -64.99
C PHE A 43 90.47 -2.95 -66.41
N ALA A 44 89.57 -3.41 -67.28
CA ALA A 44 89.87 -3.78 -68.67
C ALA A 44 89.66 -2.63 -69.68
N TYR A 45 89.04 -1.51 -69.25
CA TYR A 45 88.50 -0.45 -70.13
C TYR A 45 89.13 0.93 -69.89
N THR A 46 90.37 0.99 -69.40
CA THR A 46 91.03 2.26 -69.02
C THR A 46 91.58 3.09 -70.19
N ASP A 47 91.47 2.66 -71.45
CA ASP A 47 92.16 3.34 -72.57
C ASP A 47 91.23 4.07 -73.57
N GLY A 48 90.02 4.54 -73.19
CA GLY A 48 89.26 5.30 -74.22
C GLY A 48 88.05 6.18 -73.90
N ARG A 49 87.19 5.94 -72.89
CA ARG A 49 85.93 6.72 -72.78
C ARG A 49 85.44 6.98 -71.34
N LEU A 50 86.22 7.78 -70.62
CA LEU A 50 85.93 8.35 -69.30
C LEU A 50 84.75 9.35 -69.14
N PRO A 51 83.89 9.72 -70.12
CA PRO A 51 82.77 10.65 -69.84
C PRO A 51 81.51 10.06 -69.16
N SER A 52 81.31 8.74 -69.01
CA SER A 52 80.00 8.19 -68.56
C SER A 52 79.83 8.00 -67.04
N LEU A 53 80.88 8.19 -66.22
CA LEU A 53 80.81 7.98 -64.77
C LEU A 53 80.24 9.17 -63.98
N MET A 54 80.32 10.40 -64.52
CA MET A 54 79.68 11.59 -63.93
C MET A 54 78.15 11.59 -64.14
N VAL A 55 77.67 11.14 -65.31
CA VAL A 55 76.25 11.17 -65.70
C VAL A 55 75.38 10.24 -64.85
N ASN A 56 75.94 9.18 -64.28
CA ASN A 56 75.19 8.21 -63.45
C ASN A 56 74.90 8.69 -62.02
N GLY A 57 75.65 9.68 -61.51
CA GLY A 57 75.37 10.25 -60.18
C GLY A 57 74.05 11.02 -60.13
N GLU A 58 73.77 11.78 -61.18
CA GLU A 58 72.52 12.54 -61.35
C GLU A 58 71.31 11.61 -61.52
N ALA A 59 71.47 10.48 -62.21
CA ALA A 59 70.42 9.49 -62.39
C ALA A 59 69.98 8.82 -61.08
N ILE A 60 70.93 8.58 -60.16
CA ILE A 60 70.64 8.00 -58.84
C ILE A 60 69.90 9.00 -57.95
N LEU A 61 70.31 10.28 -57.95
CA LEU A 61 69.60 11.33 -57.23
C LEU A 61 68.16 11.50 -57.74
N ALA A 62 67.96 11.48 -59.07
CA ALA A 62 66.63 11.54 -59.68
C ALA A 62 65.78 10.27 -59.41
N ALA A 63 66.39 9.09 -59.29
CA ALA A 63 65.69 7.86 -58.91
C ALA A 63 65.28 7.86 -57.44
N PHE A 64 66.11 8.43 -56.56
CA PHE A 64 65.79 8.61 -55.14
C PHE A 64 64.63 9.59 -54.93
N GLU A 65 64.63 10.75 -55.61
CA GLU A 65 63.50 11.70 -55.59
C GLU A 65 62.21 11.03 -56.07
N LYS A 66 62.26 10.26 -57.16
CA LYS A 66 61.10 9.50 -57.67
C LYS A 66 60.62 8.39 -56.73
N LEU A 67 61.51 7.74 -55.96
CA LEU A 67 61.12 6.73 -54.98
C LEU A 67 60.34 7.39 -53.82
N CYS A 68 60.78 8.56 -53.34
CA CYS A 68 60.06 9.31 -52.31
C CYS A 68 58.70 9.87 -52.79
N GLU A 69 58.54 10.16 -54.08
CA GLU A 69 57.28 10.67 -54.64
C GLU A 69 56.22 9.57 -54.90
N ARG A 70 56.69 8.35 -55.23
CA ARG A 70 55.84 7.21 -55.61
C ARG A 70 55.49 6.28 -54.46
N TYR A 71 56.36 6.17 -53.45
CA TYR A 71 56.14 5.31 -52.30
C TYR A 71 55.25 6.02 -51.27
N ARG A 72 53.96 5.66 -51.22
CA ARG A 72 52.94 6.39 -50.42
C ARG A 72 52.35 5.60 -49.26
N HIS A 73 52.20 4.28 -49.37
CA HIS A 73 51.61 3.43 -48.34
C HIS A 73 52.33 2.08 -48.32
N GLU A 74 52.68 1.57 -47.14
CA GLU A 74 53.02 0.16 -46.95
C GLU A 74 51.79 -0.56 -46.39
N ARG A 75 51.86 -1.89 -46.23
CA ARG A 75 50.72 -2.77 -45.91
C ARG A 75 49.86 -2.21 -44.75
N PRO A 76 48.52 -2.30 -44.84
CA PRO A 76 47.64 -1.85 -43.75
C PRO A 76 47.94 -2.61 -42.46
N ALA A 77 48.00 -1.88 -41.34
CA ALA A 77 48.46 -2.37 -40.04
C ALA A 77 47.45 -3.30 -39.33
N GLY A 78 46.27 -3.50 -39.92
CA GLY A 78 45.31 -4.52 -39.47
C GLY A 78 44.44 -4.09 -38.30
N TRP A 79 44.23 -2.79 -38.11
CA TRP A 79 43.32 -2.27 -37.09
C TRP A 79 41.89 -2.78 -37.28
N ASN A 80 41.29 -3.26 -36.19
CA ASN A 80 39.88 -3.66 -36.13
C ASN A 80 39.23 -3.11 -34.86
N GLU A 81 37.89 -3.14 -34.79
CA GLU A 81 37.12 -2.57 -33.67
C GLU A 81 37.59 -3.12 -32.31
N ALA A 82 37.89 -4.42 -32.21
CA ALA A 82 38.35 -5.05 -30.97
C ALA A 82 39.73 -4.55 -30.50
N LEU A 83 40.68 -4.39 -31.43
CA LEU A 83 42.02 -3.86 -31.13
C LEU A 83 41.95 -2.38 -30.73
N PHE A 84 41.13 -1.59 -31.44
CA PHE A 84 40.92 -0.18 -31.13
C PHE A 84 40.29 0.05 -29.74
N MET A 85 39.23 -0.71 -29.41
CA MET A 85 38.56 -0.62 -28.10
C MET A 85 39.49 -0.98 -26.93
N LYS A 86 40.40 -1.94 -27.15
CA LYS A 86 41.41 -2.35 -26.17
C LYS A 86 42.44 -1.24 -25.93
N GLU A 87 42.95 -0.62 -26.99
CA GLU A 87 43.90 0.50 -26.90
C GLU A 87 43.27 1.73 -26.23
N CYS A 88 41.99 1.97 -26.48
CA CYS A 88 41.25 3.06 -25.83
C CYS A 88 40.79 2.73 -24.39
N GLY A 89 41.03 1.51 -23.87
CA GLY A 89 40.65 1.13 -22.51
C GLY A 89 39.15 1.24 -22.23
N GLN A 90 38.29 0.85 -23.18
CA GLN A 90 36.84 1.03 -23.08
C GLN A 90 36.16 0.13 -22.05
N ARG A 91 35.11 0.66 -21.41
CA ARG A 91 34.27 -0.04 -20.42
C ARG A 91 32.96 -0.57 -21.01
N VAL A 92 32.42 0.07 -22.05
CA VAL A 92 31.17 -0.38 -22.69
C VAL A 92 31.46 -1.29 -23.89
N ASN A 93 30.87 -2.48 -23.87
CA ASN A 93 31.09 -3.48 -24.92
C ASN A 93 30.38 -3.13 -26.25
N PRO A 94 30.90 -3.60 -27.40
CA PRO A 94 30.33 -3.30 -28.73
C PRO A 94 28.88 -3.72 -28.90
N GLU A 95 28.48 -4.85 -28.29
CA GLU A 95 27.10 -5.35 -28.32
C GLU A 95 26.13 -4.39 -27.61
N LYS A 96 26.52 -3.84 -26.46
CA LYS A 96 25.73 -2.88 -25.69
C LYS A 96 25.62 -1.53 -26.41
N ILE A 97 26.67 -1.09 -27.11
CA ILE A 97 26.65 0.10 -27.96
C ILE A 97 25.69 -0.09 -29.14
N ALA A 98 25.74 -1.26 -29.80
CA ALA A 98 24.84 -1.58 -30.90
C ALA A 98 23.38 -1.64 -30.44
N GLU A 99 23.11 -2.25 -29.28
CA GLU A 99 21.77 -2.33 -28.70
C GLU A 99 21.18 -0.93 -28.44
N VAL A 100 21.93 -0.03 -27.79
CA VAL A 100 21.48 1.35 -27.52
C VAL A 100 21.25 2.12 -28.82
N CYS A 101 22.15 2.01 -29.80
CA CYS A 101 22.01 2.66 -31.10
C CYS A 101 20.81 2.18 -31.94
N MET A 102 20.30 0.98 -31.66
CA MET A 102 19.17 0.36 -32.37
C MET A 102 17.82 0.67 -31.71
N ARG A 103 17.79 1.27 -30.51
CA ARG A 103 16.55 1.63 -29.83
C ARG A 103 15.83 2.78 -30.57
N PRO A 104 14.49 2.78 -30.61
CA PRO A 104 13.72 3.87 -31.19
C PRO A 104 13.96 5.19 -30.43
N THR A 105 13.77 6.33 -31.10
CA THR A 105 13.86 7.64 -30.45
C THR A 105 12.68 7.84 -29.50
N LEU A 106 12.97 8.15 -28.23
CA LEU A 106 11.95 8.43 -27.22
C LEU A 106 11.45 9.88 -27.38
N ASP A 107 10.15 10.06 -27.59
CA ASP A 107 9.54 11.39 -27.59
C ASP A 107 9.22 11.82 -26.15
N ALA A 108 10.19 12.51 -25.53
CA ALA A 108 10.10 12.94 -24.15
C ALA A 108 8.91 13.87 -23.86
N ASN A 109 8.49 14.67 -24.84
CA ASN A 109 7.43 15.66 -24.64
C ASN A 109 6.05 14.99 -24.61
N SER A 110 5.78 14.05 -25.52
CA SER A 110 4.51 13.31 -25.48
C SER A 110 4.41 12.45 -24.24
N PHE A 111 5.50 11.80 -23.82
CA PHE A 111 5.52 10.99 -22.60
C PHE A 111 5.29 11.85 -21.33
N ALA A 112 5.99 12.97 -21.19
CA ALA A 112 5.78 13.90 -20.07
C ALA A 112 4.34 14.47 -20.05
N SER A 113 3.76 14.77 -21.22
CA SER A 113 2.37 15.21 -21.32
C SER A 113 1.37 14.13 -20.91
N ALA A 114 1.67 12.86 -21.22
CA ALA A 114 0.83 11.73 -20.85
C ALA A 114 0.83 11.51 -19.33
N LEU A 115 2.00 11.59 -18.68
CA LEU A 115 2.10 11.57 -17.22
C LEU A 115 1.36 12.73 -16.58
N HIS A 116 1.49 13.95 -17.12
CA HIS A 116 0.76 15.12 -16.62
C HIS A 116 -0.76 14.98 -16.77
N HIS A 117 -1.25 14.34 -17.83
CA HIS A 117 -2.69 14.06 -17.97
C HIS A 117 -3.19 12.97 -17.02
N LEU A 118 -2.32 12.03 -16.62
CA LEU A 118 -2.64 10.99 -15.66
C LEU A 118 -2.65 11.48 -14.21
N THR A 119 -2.21 12.71 -13.91
CA THR A 119 -2.37 13.27 -12.56
C THR A 119 -3.78 13.78 -12.28
N ASP A 120 -4.60 13.93 -13.32
CA ASP A 120 -6.00 14.31 -13.24
C ASP A 120 -6.86 13.09 -12.85
N LYS A 121 -7.63 13.23 -11.78
CA LYS A 121 -8.51 12.18 -11.26
C LYS A 121 -9.68 11.97 -12.22
N ASP A 122 -10.23 13.01 -12.86
CA ASP A 122 -11.47 12.88 -13.62
C ASP A 122 -11.27 12.50 -15.10
N LEU A 123 -10.21 11.73 -15.38
CA LEU A 123 -9.82 11.40 -16.75
C LEU A 123 -10.81 10.39 -17.39
N PRO A 124 -11.42 10.70 -18.56
CA PRO A 124 -12.32 9.76 -19.23
C PRO A 124 -11.60 8.47 -19.65
N ARG A 125 -12.25 7.31 -19.48
CA ARG A 125 -11.66 5.98 -19.76
C ARG A 125 -11.00 5.86 -21.14
N GLY A 126 -11.60 6.44 -22.18
CA GLY A 126 -11.02 6.41 -23.53
C GLY A 126 -9.70 7.18 -23.63
N ARG A 127 -9.57 8.30 -22.90
CA ARG A 127 -8.34 9.10 -22.83
C ARG A 127 -7.29 8.42 -21.95
N TYR A 128 -7.72 7.79 -20.86
CA TYR A 128 -6.87 6.97 -20.00
C TYR A 128 -6.16 5.85 -20.77
N LEU A 129 -6.90 5.06 -21.56
CA LEU A 129 -6.32 3.96 -22.36
C LEU A 129 -5.27 4.46 -23.35
N LEU A 130 -5.50 5.62 -23.98
CA LEU A 130 -4.52 6.25 -24.87
C LEU A 130 -3.24 6.66 -24.13
N MET A 131 -3.36 7.20 -22.90
CA MET A 131 -2.20 7.56 -22.09
C MET A 131 -1.44 6.31 -21.61
N LYS A 132 -2.16 5.23 -21.23
CA LYS A 132 -1.58 3.92 -20.89
C LYS A 132 -0.80 3.32 -22.05
N ASP A 133 -1.35 3.37 -23.26
CA ASP A 133 -0.66 2.91 -24.47
C ASP A 133 0.57 3.77 -24.78
N SER A 134 0.51 5.07 -24.49
CA SER A 134 1.65 5.99 -24.62
C SER A 134 2.76 5.66 -23.61
N MET A 135 2.43 5.20 -22.41
CA MET A 135 3.41 4.74 -21.42
C MET A 135 4.14 3.46 -21.87
N ASN A 136 3.48 2.58 -22.63
CA ASN A 136 4.11 1.37 -23.17
C ASN A 136 5.27 1.66 -24.13
N ALA A 137 5.38 2.89 -24.65
CA ALA A 137 6.52 3.32 -25.46
C ALA A 137 7.86 3.28 -24.70
N ILE A 138 7.85 3.26 -23.35
CA ILE A 138 9.08 3.17 -22.55
C ILE A 138 9.65 1.74 -22.45
N LYS A 139 8.84 0.70 -22.71
CA LYS A 139 9.23 -0.72 -22.59
C LYS A 139 10.58 -1.07 -23.25
N PRO A 140 10.90 -0.67 -24.50
CA PRO A 140 12.19 -0.95 -25.12
C PRO A 140 13.39 -0.20 -24.50
N HIS A 141 13.16 0.70 -23.54
CA HIS A 141 14.19 1.50 -22.87
C HIS A 141 14.46 1.04 -21.42
N VAL A 142 13.56 0.22 -20.85
CA VAL A 142 13.69 -0.38 -19.51
C VAL A 142 14.85 -1.39 -19.52
N PRO A 143 15.70 -1.41 -18.48
CA PRO A 143 16.76 -2.42 -18.39
C PRO A 143 16.16 -3.82 -18.31
N THR A 144 16.77 -4.80 -18.99
CA THR A 144 16.35 -6.22 -19.01
C THR A 144 16.35 -6.89 -17.63
N ASN A 145 16.95 -6.24 -16.63
CA ASN A 145 17.14 -6.74 -15.29
C ASN A 145 16.07 -6.21 -14.32
N ALA A 146 15.16 -5.35 -14.78
CA ALA A 146 14.09 -4.81 -13.97
C ALA A 146 13.09 -5.92 -13.60
N VAL A 147 12.84 -6.07 -12.30
CA VAL A 147 11.88 -7.05 -11.76
C VAL A 147 10.43 -6.56 -11.89
N VAL A 148 10.24 -5.24 -11.89
CA VAL A 148 8.92 -4.58 -11.94
C VAL A 148 8.71 -3.95 -13.32
N ASP A 149 7.55 -4.19 -13.95
CA ASP A 149 7.18 -3.56 -15.22
C ASP A 149 6.82 -2.08 -14.99
N LEU A 150 7.75 -1.19 -15.37
CA LEU A 150 7.66 0.26 -15.12
C LEU A 150 6.35 0.89 -15.63
N PRO A 151 5.91 0.69 -16.90
CA PRO A 151 4.60 1.16 -17.37
C PRO A 151 3.42 0.69 -16.52
N GLU A 152 3.47 -0.55 -16.03
CA GLU A 152 2.39 -1.15 -15.26
C GLU A 152 2.32 -0.53 -13.86
N ALA A 153 3.47 -0.33 -13.21
CA ALA A 153 3.57 0.37 -11.93
C ALA A 153 3.08 1.82 -12.02
N LEU A 154 3.42 2.55 -13.09
CA LEU A 154 2.97 3.93 -13.31
C LEU A 154 1.46 4.03 -13.60
N ALA A 155 0.89 3.06 -14.33
CA ALA A 155 -0.55 2.98 -14.59
C ALA A 155 -1.34 2.62 -13.33
N ALA A 156 -0.83 1.69 -12.52
CA ALA A 156 -1.45 1.26 -11.29
C ALA A 156 -1.58 2.41 -10.26
N LEU A 157 -0.64 3.37 -10.24
CA LEU A 157 -0.73 4.58 -9.40
C LEU A 157 -1.96 5.46 -9.72
N HIS A 158 -2.43 5.46 -10.97
CA HIS A 158 -3.65 6.15 -11.37
C HIS A 158 -4.88 5.30 -11.08
N GLU A 159 -4.86 4.03 -11.48
CA GLU A 159 -5.99 3.10 -11.30
C GLU A 159 -6.39 2.96 -9.83
N ILE A 160 -5.42 2.89 -8.90
CA ILE A 160 -5.69 2.69 -7.47
C ILE A 160 -6.41 3.88 -6.81
N GLN A 161 -6.39 5.07 -7.41
CA GLN A 161 -7.12 6.25 -6.91
C GLN A 161 -8.63 6.19 -7.18
N HIS A 162 -9.05 5.26 -8.04
CA HIS A 162 -10.43 5.00 -8.41
C HIS A 162 -11.02 3.78 -7.70
N VAL A 163 -10.20 3.03 -6.97
CA VAL A 163 -10.64 1.87 -6.20
C VAL A 163 -11.17 2.36 -4.86
N ASP A 164 -12.47 2.19 -4.61
CA ASP A 164 -13.03 2.29 -3.27
C ASP A 164 -12.86 0.93 -2.58
N ALA A 165 -11.91 0.84 -1.66
CA ALA A 165 -11.65 -0.38 -0.90
C ALA A 165 -12.89 -0.85 -0.11
N THR A 166 -13.82 0.05 0.21
CA THR A 166 -15.03 -0.26 0.98
C THR A 166 -16.24 -0.63 0.12
N GLU A 167 -16.12 -0.64 -1.21
CA GLU A 167 -17.23 -0.89 -2.14
C GLU A 167 -17.86 -2.27 -1.95
N ALA A 168 -17.04 -3.32 -1.86
CA ALA A 168 -17.52 -4.69 -1.62
C ALA A 168 -18.28 -4.83 -0.29
N ILE A 169 -17.80 -4.15 0.77
CA ILE A 169 -18.45 -4.11 2.08
C ILE A 169 -19.80 -3.40 2.00
N LYS A 170 -19.86 -2.26 1.30
CA LYS A 170 -21.10 -1.51 1.08
C LYS A 170 -22.12 -2.32 0.29
N ASP A 171 -21.69 -3.04 -0.73
CA ASP A 171 -22.55 -3.90 -1.53
C ASP A 171 -23.14 -5.04 -0.70
N GLU A 172 -22.34 -5.72 0.13
CA GLU A 172 -22.83 -6.79 1.00
C GLU A 172 -23.79 -6.25 2.08
N LEU A 173 -23.46 -5.11 2.70
CA LEU A 173 -24.36 -4.42 3.63
C LEU A 173 -25.68 -4.00 2.96
N SER A 174 -25.65 -3.65 1.67
CA SER A 174 -26.83 -3.35 0.88
C SER A 174 -27.68 -4.60 0.58
N GLY A 175 -27.06 -5.78 0.45
CA GLY A 175 -27.78 -7.05 0.41
C GLY A 175 -28.52 -7.35 1.72
N MET A 176 -27.89 -7.03 2.85
CA MET A 176 -28.51 -7.18 4.19
C MET A 176 -29.60 -6.15 4.48
N ASP A 177 -29.66 -5.04 3.74
CA ASP A 177 -30.67 -3.99 3.93
C ASP A 177 -32.09 -4.47 3.69
N GLU A 178 -32.31 -5.44 2.81
CA GLU A 178 -33.65 -5.98 2.58
C GLU A 178 -34.22 -6.64 3.84
N GLN A 179 -33.38 -7.39 4.56
CA GLN A 179 -33.77 -8.01 5.82
C GLN A 179 -34.00 -6.93 6.88
N ARG A 180 -33.08 -5.97 7.01
CA ARG A 180 -33.22 -4.84 7.94
C ARG A 180 -34.54 -4.09 7.74
N ARG A 181 -34.91 -3.78 6.49
CA ARG A 181 -36.17 -3.10 6.17
C ARG A 181 -37.39 -3.94 6.54
N LYS A 182 -37.36 -5.25 6.31
CA LYS A 182 -38.43 -6.17 6.74
C LYS A 182 -38.59 -6.20 8.26
N CYS A 183 -37.47 -6.36 8.99
CA CYS A 183 -37.46 -6.32 10.46
C CYS A 183 -38.01 -4.97 10.97
N ALA A 184 -37.60 -3.85 10.36
CA ALA A 184 -38.09 -2.51 10.71
C ALA A 184 -39.59 -2.31 10.46
N THR A 185 -40.12 -2.82 9.33
CA THR A 185 -41.57 -2.76 9.05
C THR A 185 -42.37 -3.58 10.05
N GLN A 186 -41.89 -4.78 10.43
CA GLN A 186 -42.54 -5.60 11.44
C GLN A 186 -42.58 -4.92 12.81
N VAL A 187 -41.51 -4.22 13.18
CA VAL A 187 -41.47 -3.40 14.40
C VAL A 187 -42.50 -2.27 14.35
N GLN A 188 -42.61 -1.57 13.23
CA GLN A 188 -43.61 -0.49 13.07
C GLN A 188 -45.04 -1.02 13.14
N GLU A 189 -45.32 -2.15 12.48
CA GLU A 189 -46.62 -2.81 12.55
C GLU A 189 -46.96 -3.26 13.98
N ALA A 190 -46.01 -3.90 14.68
CA ALA A 190 -46.18 -4.32 16.07
C ALA A 190 -46.40 -3.14 17.01
N GLN A 191 -45.68 -2.03 16.78
CA GLN A 191 -45.85 -0.79 17.54
C GLN A 191 -47.26 -0.21 17.34
N ALA A 192 -47.73 -0.15 16.10
CA ALA A 192 -49.08 0.34 15.78
C ALA A 192 -50.17 -0.52 16.43
N VAL A 193 -50.01 -1.84 16.45
CA VAL A 193 -50.93 -2.76 17.13
C VAL A 193 -50.92 -2.53 18.64
N TYR A 194 -49.75 -2.31 19.24
CA TYR A 194 -49.62 -2.00 20.67
C TYR A 194 -50.26 -0.66 21.03
N ASP A 195 -50.01 0.39 20.26
CA ASP A 195 -50.57 1.72 20.49
C ASP A 195 -52.10 1.72 20.30
N ALA A 196 -52.61 0.97 19.32
CA ALA A 196 -54.04 0.75 19.15
C ALA A 196 -54.64 -0.02 20.34
N ALA A 197 -54.03 -1.11 20.80
CA ALA A 197 -54.52 -1.84 21.97
C ALA A 197 -54.55 -0.95 23.21
N LEU A 198 -53.52 -0.11 23.39
CA LEU A 198 -53.46 0.87 24.49
C LEU A 198 -54.61 1.87 24.43
N SER A 199 -55.01 2.34 23.26
CA SER A 199 -56.12 3.28 23.11
C SER A 199 -57.49 2.64 23.39
N HIS A 200 -57.66 1.35 23.10
CA HIS A 200 -58.90 0.61 23.34
C HIS A 200 -59.05 0.20 24.82
N GLY A 201 -57.94 0.09 25.55
CA GLY A 201 -57.93 -0.14 27.00
C GLY A 201 -58.16 -1.58 27.44
N ASP A 202 -58.22 -2.54 26.51
CA ASP A 202 -58.27 -3.97 26.86
C ASP A 202 -56.88 -4.45 27.31
N VAL A 203 -56.76 -4.76 28.59
CA VAL A 203 -55.52 -5.18 29.24
C VAL A 203 -54.93 -6.45 28.62
N ILE A 204 -55.78 -7.40 28.18
CA ILE A 204 -55.33 -8.67 27.60
C ILE A 204 -54.76 -8.44 26.20
N GLU A 205 -55.44 -7.62 25.39
CA GLU A 205 -54.95 -7.25 24.06
C GLU A 205 -53.67 -6.43 24.13
N VAL A 206 -53.58 -5.48 25.06
CA VAL A 206 -52.37 -4.68 25.30
C VAL A 206 -51.20 -5.58 25.65
N GLU A 207 -51.37 -6.56 26.54
CA GLU A 207 -50.30 -7.47 26.92
C GLU A 207 -49.86 -8.35 25.74
N ARG A 208 -50.80 -8.88 24.95
CA ARG A 208 -50.47 -9.67 23.75
C ARG A 208 -49.71 -8.84 22.72
N ALA A 209 -50.18 -7.63 22.44
CA ALA A 209 -49.52 -6.71 21.53
C ALA A 209 -48.12 -6.29 22.03
N HIS A 210 -47.95 -6.11 23.35
CA HIS A 210 -46.65 -5.80 23.94
C HIS A 210 -45.65 -6.95 23.76
N ARG A 211 -46.07 -8.20 24.00
CA ARG A 211 -45.20 -9.38 23.74
C ARG A 211 -44.84 -9.52 22.27
N TYR A 212 -45.78 -9.22 21.37
CA TYR A 212 -45.53 -9.21 19.93
C TYR A 212 -44.50 -8.13 19.54
N LEU A 213 -44.60 -6.93 20.12
CA LEU A 213 -43.62 -5.86 19.95
C LEU A 213 -42.23 -6.26 20.47
N ILE A 214 -42.14 -6.92 21.63
CA ILE A 214 -40.87 -7.44 22.16
C ILE A 214 -40.22 -8.42 21.17
N ALA A 215 -40.99 -9.35 20.62
CA ALA A 215 -40.48 -10.32 19.64
C ALA A 215 -39.97 -9.63 18.37
N ALA A 216 -40.74 -8.69 17.81
CA ALA A 216 -40.32 -7.92 16.62
C ALA A 216 -39.05 -7.10 16.88
N ARG A 217 -38.94 -6.48 18.06
CA ARG A 217 -37.73 -5.72 18.47
C ARG A 217 -36.52 -6.62 18.65
N TYR A 218 -36.70 -7.82 19.20
CA TYR A 218 -35.64 -8.82 19.32
C TYR A 218 -35.13 -9.27 17.96
N GLU A 219 -36.03 -9.58 17.01
CA GLU A 219 -35.62 -9.93 15.65
C GLU A 219 -34.85 -8.78 14.99
N TYR A 220 -35.31 -7.54 15.15
CA TYR A 220 -34.61 -6.37 14.61
C TYR A 220 -33.21 -6.17 15.20
N LEU A 221 -33.05 -6.39 16.52
CA LEU A 221 -31.76 -6.38 17.20
C LEU A 221 -30.81 -7.43 16.59
N VAL A 222 -31.28 -8.66 16.41
CA VAL A 222 -30.50 -9.74 15.78
C VAL A 222 -30.13 -9.38 14.33
N CYS A 223 -31.00 -8.68 13.60
CA CYS A 223 -30.69 -8.19 12.24
C CYS A 223 -29.46 -7.25 12.24
N TYR A 224 -29.31 -6.37 13.24
CA TYR A 224 -28.13 -5.50 13.37
C TYR A 224 -26.90 -6.23 13.92
N ALA A 225 -27.05 -7.12 14.89
CA ALA A 225 -25.92 -7.90 15.41
C ALA A 225 -25.24 -8.70 14.29
N LYS A 226 -26.01 -9.27 13.35
CA LYS A 226 -25.46 -9.95 12.17
C LYS A 226 -24.64 -9.04 11.27
N ARG A 227 -25.02 -7.77 11.12
CA ARG A 227 -24.28 -6.78 10.33
C ARG A 227 -22.96 -6.42 10.99
N LEU A 228 -22.96 -6.26 12.31
CA LEU A 228 -21.75 -6.02 13.11
C LEU A 228 -20.81 -7.24 13.09
N HIS A 229 -21.36 -8.46 13.20
CA HIS A 229 -20.58 -9.70 13.04
C HIS A 229 -19.89 -9.79 11.67
N PHE A 230 -20.63 -9.46 10.60
CA PHE A 230 -20.05 -9.37 9.27
C PHE A 230 -18.86 -8.39 9.28
N LEU A 231 -19.07 -7.15 9.74
CA LEU A 231 -18.01 -6.14 9.81
C LEU A 231 -16.80 -6.56 10.65
N SER A 232 -17.01 -7.20 11.80
CA SER A 232 -15.93 -7.73 12.64
C SER A 232 -15.13 -8.83 11.94
N SER A 233 -15.79 -9.77 11.25
CA SER A 233 -15.09 -10.77 10.45
C SER A 233 -14.33 -10.16 9.25
N THR A 234 -14.77 -8.99 8.80
CA THR A 234 -14.15 -8.25 7.70
C THR A 234 -12.89 -7.50 8.16
N GLU A 235 -12.78 -7.15 9.45
CA GLU A 235 -11.57 -6.57 10.03
C GLU A 235 -10.40 -7.58 10.12
N GLU A 236 -10.68 -8.88 10.19
CA GLU A 236 -9.65 -9.92 10.38
C GLU A 236 -9.16 -10.54 9.06
N ASP A 237 -10.04 -10.73 8.06
CA ASP A 237 -9.75 -11.58 6.89
C ASP A 237 -9.77 -10.86 5.52
N ASP A 238 -10.18 -9.59 5.44
CA ASP A 238 -10.62 -9.02 4.16
C ASP A 238 -9.63 -8.09 3.42
N GLU A 239 -9.87 -7.96 2.11
CA GLU A 239 -9.09 -7.19 1.13
C GLU A 239 -8.83 -5.71 1.52
N VAL A 240 -9.62 -5.15 2.43
CA VAL A 240 -9.52 -3.77 2.93
C VAL A 240 -8.29 -3.57 3.82
N VAL A 241 -7.94 -4.56 4.65
CA VAL A 241 -6.72 -4.52 5.47
C VAL A 241 -5.49 -4.63 4.58
N HIS A 242 -5.54 -5.55 3.60
CA HIS A 242 -4.49 -5.71 2.60
C HIS A 242 -4.45 -4.58 1.56
N PHE A 243 -5.44 -3.68 1.53
CA PHE A 243 -5.40 -2.52 0.65
C PHE A 243 -4.27 -1.56 1.03
N ALA A 244 -4.03 -1.37 2.33
CA ALA A 244 -2.89 -0.58 2.82
C ALA A 244 -1.55 -1.22 2.41
N ASP A 245 -1.43 -2.54 2.56
CA ASP A 245 -0.23 -3.29 2.12
C ASP A 245 -0.04 -3.21 0.60
N ARG A 246 -1.12 -3.29 -0.19
CA ARG A 246 -1.11 -3.11 -1.65
C ARG A 246 -0.68 -1.69 -2.03
N LEU A 247 -1.15 -0.66 -1.32
CA LEU A 247 -0.73 0.73 -1.53
C LEU A 247 0.76 0.92 -1.22
N GLN A 248 1.23 0.37 -0.09
CA GLN A 248 2.62 0.44 0.32
C GLN A 248 3.54 -0.28 -0.67
N LYS A 249 3.15 -1.49 -1.09
CA LYS A 249 3.89 -2.26 -2.09
C LYS A 249 3.90 -1.54 -3.44
N LEU A 250 2.78 -0.98 -3.90
CA LEU A 250 2.72 -0.21 -5.14
C LEU A 250 3.62 1.04 -5.07
N ARG A 251 3.68 1.70 -3.91
CA ARG A 251 4.57 2.84 -3.65
C ARG A 251 6.05 2.42 -3.73
N GLU A 252 6.40 1.28 -3.15
CA GLU A 252 7.76 0.73 -3.21
C GLU A 252 8.11 0.31 -4.64
N ASP A 253 7.24 -0.48 -5.29
CA ASP A 253 7.40 -0.95 -6.68
C ASP A 253 7.56 0.23 -7.65
N ALA A 254 6.76 1.30 -7.52
CA ALA A 254 6.88 2.48 -8.37
C ALA A 254 8.17 3.28 -8.13
N LYS A 255 8.59 3.45 -6.86
CA LYS A 255 9.85 4.14 -6.52
C LYS A 255 11.06 3.34 -6.98
N ASP A 256 11.05 2.05 -6.76
CA ASP A 256 12.14 1.15 -7.14
C ASP A 256 12.23 1.03 -8.67
N ALA A 257 11.11 0.93 -9.38
CA ALA A 257 11.10 0.90 -10.84
C ALA A 257 11.69 2.18 -11.46
N VAL A 258 11.32 3.37 -10.96
CA VAL A 258 11.88 4.65 -11.45
C VAL A 258 13.35 4.78 -11.08
N LYS A 259 13.73 4.38 -9.85
CA LYS A 259 15.11 4.45 -9.38
C LYS A 259 16.04 3.53 -10.18
N VAL A 260 15.64 2.28 -10.42
CA VAL A 260 16.39 1.33 -11.24
C VAL A 260 16.56 1.85 -12.66
N PHE A 261 15.52 2.48 -13.22
CA PHE A 261 15.61 3.12 -14.53
C PHE A 261 16.61 4.28 -14.53
N SER A 262 16.55 5.18 -13.54
CA SER A 262 17.49 6.31 -13.42
C SER A 262 18.93 5.86 -13.23
N ASP A 263 19.18 4.97 -12.27
CA ASP A 263 20.52 4.47 -11.94
C ASP A 263 21.18 3.77 -13.15
N ASP A 264 20.41 3.03 -13.96
CA ASP A 264 20.90 2.42 -15.21
C ASP A 264 21.32 3.49 -16.25
N LYS A 265 20.53 4.56 -16.42
CA LYS A 265 20.88 5.64 -17.36
C LYS A 265 22.07 6.46 -16.90
N ASP A 266 22.17 6.75 -15.61
CA ASP A 266 23.30 7.48 -15.04
C ASP A 266 24.59 6.66 -15.11
N ALA A 267 24.53 5.37 -14.79
CA ALA A 267 25.67 4.47 -14.92
C ALA A 267 26.14 4.35 -16.39
N LEU A 268 25.20 4.25 -17.34
CA LEU A 268 25.52 4.22 -18.77
C LEU A 268 26.12 5.54 -19.25
N LYS A 269 25.55 6.68 -18.84
CA LYS A 269 26.05 8.03 -19.19
C LYS A 269 27.47 8.24 -18.66
N SER A 270 27.73 7.90 -17.41
CA SER A 270 29.06 7.98 -16.79
C SER A 270 30.10 7.09 -17.50
N ALA A 271 29.72 5.86 -17.85
CA ALA A 271 30.58 4.95 -18.60
C ALA A 271 30.92 5.49 -19.99
N LEU A 272 29.94 6.00 -20.74
CA LEU A 272 30.13 6.58 -22.08
C LEU A 272 30.97 7.86 -22.05
N GLN A 273 30.79 8.73 -21.05
CA GLN A 273 31.63 9.93 -20.87
C GLN A 273 33.09 9.56 -20.60
N THR A 274 33.32 8.54 -19.77
CA THR A 274 34.67 8.03 -19.49
C THR A 274 35.30 7.44 -20.75
N ASP A 275 34.56 6.64 -21.52
CA ASP A 275 35.04 6.05 -22.76
C ASP A 275 35.34 7.11 -23.84
N LEU A 276 34.54 8.18 -23.92
CA LEU A 276 34.79 9.32 -24.81
C LEU A 276 36.12 10.02 -24.47
N VAL A 277 36.34 10.30 -23.19
CA VAL A 277 37.60 10.91 -22.71
C VAL A 277 38.79 10.00 -23.02
N ASN A 278 38.66 8.70 -22.78
CA ASN A 278 39.73 7.75 -23.07
C ASN A 278 40.03 7.67 -24.58
N CYS A 279 39.01 7.68 -25.44
CA CYS A 279 39.20 7.72 -26.90
C CYS A 279 39.89 9.01 -27.36
N ASP A 280 39.47 10.17 -26.84
CA ASP A 280 40.09 11.45 -27.18
C ASP A 280 41.55 11.52 -26.71
N ASN A 281 41.86 10.96 -25.53
CA ASN A 281 43.22 10.84 -25.00
C ASN A 281 44.10 9.89 -25.84
N ALA A 282 43.58 8.72 -26.21
CA ALA A 282 44.29 7.76 -27.06
C ALA A 282 44.58 8.38 -28.45
N ARG A 283 43.61 9.11 -29.01
CA ARG A 283 43.82 9.85 -30.26
C ARG A 283 44.87 10.95 -30.14
N ALA A 284 44.87 11.70 -29.04
CA ALA A 284 45.88 12.74 -28.81
C ALA A 284 47.28 12.14 -28.64
N HIS A 285 47.39 10.99 -27.96
CA HIS A 285 48.64 10.26 -27.79
C HIS A 285 49.19 9.75 -29.13
N GLU A 286 48.33 9.13 -29.94
CA GLU A 286 48.72 8.62 -31.26
C GLU A 286 49.10 9.74 -32.23
N ALA A 287 48.40 10.89 -32.20
CA ALA A 287 48.78 12.08 -32.97
C ALA A 287 50.14 12.64 -32.55
N ALA A 288 50.41 12.73 -31.24
CA ALA A 288 51.70 13.21 -30.72
C ALA A 288 52.85 12.25 -31.07
N SER A 289 52.61 10.93 -30.99
CA SER A 289 53.55 9.89 -31.44
C SER A 289 53.85 10.01 -32.93
N HIS A 290 52.81 10.27 -33.74
CA HIS A 290 52.95 10.48 -35.18
C HIS A 290 53.79 11.71 -35.52
N ASP A 291 53.52 12.85 -34.89
CA ASP A 291 54.25 14.08 -35.13
C ASP A 291 55.73 13.96 -34.74
N ALA A 292 56.02 13.29 -33.62
CA ALA A 292 57.38 13.04 -33.16
C ALA A 292 58.16 12.13 -34.12
N ALA A 293 57.55 11.04 -34.58
CA ALA A 293 58.17 10.13 -35.55
C ALA A 293 58.39 10.81 -36.91
N GLN A 294 57.41 11.60 -37.38
CA GLN A 294 57.53 12.35 -38.63
C GLN A 294 58.65 13.40 -38.56
N ALA A 295 58.83 14.05 -37.41
CA ALA A 295 59.93 14.99 -37.20
C ALA A 295 61.30 14.29 -37.22
N ALA A 296 61.43 13.14 -36.55
CA ALA A 296 62.64 12.32 -36.55
C ALA A 296 62.99 11.83 -37.96
N PHE A 297 62.00 11.37 -38.73
CA PHE A 297 62.20 10.95 -40.12
C PHE A 297 62.64 12.12 -41.02
N LYS A 298 62.03 13.30 -40.89
CA LYS A 298 62.45 14.51 -41.63
C LYS A 298 63.91 14.87 -41.34
N GLU A 299 64.36 14.71 -40.09
CA GLU A 299 65.75 14.96 -39.71
C GLU A 299 66.72 13.90 -40.26
N GLN A 300 66.36 12.62 -40.13
CA GLN A 300 67.14 11.50 -40.68
C GLN A 300 67.26 11.61 -42.21
N ARG A 301 66.16 11.92 -42.90
CA ARG A 301 66.14 12.15 -44.35
C ARG A 301 67.07 13.29 -44.75
N LYS A 302 67.07 14.42 -44.02
CA LYS A 302 68.00 15.53 -44.28
C LYS A 302 69.46 15.12 -44.10
N LYS A 303 69.77 14.33 -43.08
CA LYS A 303 71.13 13.80 -42.85
C LYS A 303 71.56 12.85 -43.97
N MET A 304 70.66 11.96 -44.41
CA MET A 304 70.95 10.99 -45.48
C MET A 304 71.09 11.66 -46.85
N ASP A 305 70.22 12.63 -47.18
CA ASP A 305 70.31 13.42 -48.42
C ASP A 305 71.58 14.28 -48.46
N ALA A 306 71.96 14.91 -47.33
CA ALA A 306 73.22 15.63 -47.22
C ALA A 306 74.44 14.70 -47.41
N SER A 307 74.44 13.52 -46.78
CA SER A 307 75.52 12.53 -46.94
C SER A 307 75.61 12.00 -48.38
N LEU A 308 74.47 11.74 -49.03
CA LEU A 308 74.42 11.29 -50.43
C LEU A 308 74.99 12.35 -51.38
N LYS A 309 74.62 13.62 -51.20
CA LYS A 309 75.16 14.76 -51.98
C LYS A 309 76.66 14.95 -51.76
N LEU A 310 77.11 14.86 -50.51
CA LEU A 310 78.53 14.98 -50.14
C LEU A 310 79.38 13.86 -50.76
N ILE A 311 78.85 12.63 -50.82
CA ILE A 311 79.49 11.48 -51.48
C ILE A 311 79.55 11.67 -53.01
N VAL A 312 78.49 12.23 -53.63
CA VAL A 312 78.47 12.52 -55.07
C VAL A 312 79.44 13.66 -55.45
N GLU A 313 79.53 14.71 -54.64
CA GLU A 313 80.50 15.80 -54.85
C GLU A 313 81.95 15.34 -54.62
N ARG A 314 82.17 14.49 -53.61
CA ARG A 314 83.47 13.87 -53.36
C ARG A 314 83.87 12.90 -54.48
N LYS A 315 82.91 12.19 -55.07
CA LYS A 315 83.09 11.36 -56.27
C LYS A 315 83.55 12.20 -57.47
N ALA A 316 83.01 13.40 -57.67
CA ALA A 316 83.44 14.31 -58.74
C ALA A 316 84.89 14.80 -58.56
N GLN A 317 85.30 15.09 -57.33
CA GLN A 317 86.67 15.51 -57.01
C GLN A 317 87.68 14.36 -57.13
N LEU A 318 87.29 13.15 -56.71
CA LEU A 318 88.13 11.94 -56.76
C LEU A 318 88.32 11.36 -58.17
N VAL A 319 87.47 11.69 -59.15
CA VAL A 319 87.71 11.41 -60.59
C VAL A 319 89.03 12.02 -61.08
N HIS A 320 89.48 13.10 -60.45
CA HIS A 320 90.76 13.72 -60.75
C HIS A 320 91.97 12.98 -60.16
N GLU A 321 91.78 12.26 -59.05
CA GLU A 321 92.82 11.48 -58.37
C GLU A 321 92.81 9.97 -58.76
N LEU A 322 91.77 9.54 -59.49
CA LEU A 322 91.47 8.18 -59.95
C LEU A 322 92.46 7.56 -60.95
N LEU A 323 93.54 8.24 -61.33
CA LEU A 323 94.65 7.62 -62.06
C LEU A 323 95.51 6.69 -61.17
N GLN A 324 95.42 6.78 -59.84
CA GLN A 324 96.38 6.09 -58.95
C GLN A 324 95.80 5.08 -57.95
N LYS A 325 94.48 4.99 -57.75
CA LYS A 325 93.87 4.23 -56.63
C LYS A 325 92.80 3.22 -57.05
N ALA A 326 92.97 2.56 -58.20
CA ALA A 326 92.03 1.59 -58.77
C ALA A 326 91.73 0.35 -57.88
N VAL A 327 92.48 0.10 -56.80
CA VAL A 327 92.28 -1.07 -55.92
C VAL A 327 91.37 -0.77 -54.71
N GLU A 328 91.30 0.48 -54.25
CA GLU A 328 90.44 0.87 -53.10
C GLU A 328 88.97 1.18 -53.51
N LEU A 329 88.67 1.21 -54.82
CA LEU A 329 87.34 1.46 -55.38
C LEU A 329 86.30 0.38 -55.02
N ARG A 330 86.75 -0.87 -54.81
CA ARG A 330 85.86 -2.01 -54.57
C ARG A 330 85.21 -1.97 -53.17
N GLU A 331 85.95 -1.56 -52.15
CA GLU A 331 85.42 -1.49 -50.76
C GLU A 331 84.37 -0.38 -50.57
N VAL A 332 84.47 0.73 -51.33
CA VAL A 332 83.53 1.87 -51.22
C VAL A 332 82.23 1.63 -51.99
N MET A 333 82.27 0.87 -53.10
CA MET A 333 81.06 0.45 -53.83
C MET A 333 80.20 -0.52 -53.02
N GLU A 334 80.84 -1.32 -52.16
CA GLU A 334 80.17 -2.23 -51.23
C GLU A 334 79.47 -1.45 -50.09
N GLN A 335 80.03 -0.32 -49.65
CA GLN A 335 79.40 0.61 -48.69
C GLN A 335 78.22 1.41 -49.30
N GLN A 336 78.22 1.66 -50.61
CA GLN A 336 77.09 2.31 -51.29
C GLN A 336 75.86 1.38 -51.37
N ARG A 337 76.08 0.07 -51.54
CA ARG A 337 75.00 -0.95 -51.56
C ARG A 337 74.29 -1.04 -50.22
N THR A 338 75.04 -1.13 -49.12
CA THR A 338 74.47 -1.22 -47.77
C THR A 338 73.65 0.01 -47.42
N MET A 339 74.16 1.22 -47.70
CA MET A 339 73.44 2.46 -47.43
C MET A 339 72.17 2.64 -48.28
N THR A 340 72.13 2.10 -49.51
CA THR A 340 70.93 2.15 -50.36
C THR A 340 69.85 1.17 -49.87
N GLN A 341 70.24 0.02 -49.31
CA GLN A 341 69.32 -0.91 -48.64
C GLN A 341 68.74 -0.31 -47.36
N ASP A 342 69.56 0.32 -46.52
CA ASP A 342 69.12 0.97 -45.28
C ASP A 342 68.10 2.10 -45.53
N VAL A 343 68.25 2.86 -46.62
CA VAL A 343 67.28 3.89 -47.06
C VAL A 343 65.94 3.29 -47.45
N VAL A 344 65.94 2.18 -48.20
CA VAL A 344 64.72 1.51 -48.66
C VAL A 344 63.95 0.92 -47.47
N GLU A 345 64.64 0.34 -46.50
CA GLU A 345 64.02 -0.20 -45.28
C GLU A 345 63.43 0.90 -44.38
N ALA A 346 64.08 2.08 -44.29
CA ALA A 346 63.55 3.21 -43.55
C ALA A 346 62.30 3.85 -44.20
N VAL A 347 62.26 3.92 -45.54
CA VAL A 347 61.09 4.45 -46.27
C VAL A 347 59.89 3.51 -46.20
N LYS A 348 60.14 2.19 -46.16
CA LYS A 348 59.14 1.16 -45.90
C LYS A 348 58.47 1.40 -44.55
N ALA A 349 59.22 1.25 -43.46
CA ALA A 349 58.70 1.33 -42.10
C ALA A 349 57.88 2.61 -41.80
N GLU A 350 58.24 3.74 -42.39
CA GLU A 350 57.48 4.99 -42.20
C GLU A 350 56.12 4.98 -42.91
N ALA A 351 56.01 4.35 -44.09
CA ALA A 351 54.75 4.26 -44.81
C ALA A 351 53.77 3.25 -44.17
N GLU A 352 54.27 2.20 -43.53
CA GLU A 352 53.47 1.24 -42.74
C GLU A 352 52.82 1.98 -41.55
N ARG A 353 53.60 2.82 -40.88
CA ARG A 353 53.16 3.63 -39.74
C ARG A 353 52.16 4.72 -40.12
N VAL A 354 52.38 5.44 -41.22
CA VAL A 354 51.43 6.47 -41.71
C VAL A 354 50.07 5.85 -42.03
N THR A 355 50.06 4.68 -42.68
CA THR A 355 48.83 3.96 -43.00
C THR A 355 48.11 3.47 -41.73
N ALA A 356 48.85 2.98 -40.73
CA ALA A 356 48.30 2.62 -39.42
C ALA A 356 47.59 3.80 -38.71
N HIS A 357 48.18 4.99 -38.80
CA HIS A 357 47.62 6.22 -38.22
C HIS A 357 46.31 6.64 -38.91
N GLU A 358 46.26 6.58 -40.25
CA GLU A 358 45.05 6.91 -41.02
C GLU A 358 43.88 5.95 -40.74
N GLU A 359 44.17 4.65 -40.55
CA GLU A 359 43.19 3.65 -40.10
C GLU A 359 42.65 3.98 -38.71
N PHE A 360 43.54 4.27 -37.77
CA PHE A 360 43.19 4.60 -36.39
C PHE A 360 42.29 5.85 -36.31
N VAL A 361 42.64 6.92 -37.04
CA VAL A 361 41.84 8.17 -37.05
C VAL A 361 40.46 7.94 -37.67
N THR A 362 40.36 7.15 -38.73
CA THR A 362 39.08 6.88 -39.41
C THR A 362 38.14 6.05 -38.52
N ILE A 363 38.65 4.98 -37.92
CA ILE A 363 37.92 4.12 -36.98
C ILE A 363 37.52 4.93 -35.73
N GLY A 364 38.44 5.72 -35.18
CA GLY A 364 38.20 6.57 -34.03
C GLY A 364 37.11 7.61 -34.25
N ASN A 365 37.07 8.26 -35.42
CA ASN A 365 36.03 9.24 -35.74
C ASN A 365 34.63 8.62 -35.84
N GLN A 366 34.51 7.42 -36.44
CA GLN A 366 33.24 6.70 -36.49
C GLN A 366 32.79 6.25 -35.10
N HIS A 367 33.72 5.81 -34.26
CA HIS A 367 33.43 5.39 -32.89
C HIS A 367 33.00 6.57 -32.00
N VAL A 368 33.69 7.71 -32.09
CA VAL A 368 33.31 8.95 -31.38
C VAL A 368 31.91 9.42 -31.78
N GLN A 369 31.53 9.34 -33.06
CA GLN A 369 30.17 9.67 -33.50
C GLN A 369 29.11 8.71 -32.92
N ARG A 370 29.42 7.42 -32.78
CA ARG A 370 28.52 6.45 -32.12
C ARG A 370 28.34 6.76 -30.63
N LEU A 371 29.43 7.02 -29.91
CA LEU A 371 29.37 7.40 -28.49
C LEU A 371 28.59 8.71 -28.27
N ARG A 372 28.76 9.71 -29.14
CA ARG A 372 27.97 10.97 -29.10
C ARG A 372 26.48 10.72 -29.31
N ARG A 373 26.10 9.85 -30.25
CA ARG A 373 24.68 9.46 -30.43
C ARG A 373 24.11 8.72 -29.22
N CYS A 374 24.90 7.88 -28.56
CA CYS A 374 24.48 7.24 -27.30
C CYS A 374 24.29 8.27 -26.17
N LEU A 375 25.16 9.30 -26.09
CA LEU A 375 24.99 10.40 -25.14
C LEU A 375 23.75 11.25 -25.43
N GLU A 376 23.51 11.61 -26.71
CA GLU A 376 22.29 12.33 -27.14
C GLU A 376 21.01 11.56 -26.77
N TYR A 377 21.04 10.22 -26.87
CA TYR A 377 19.94 9.37 -26.41
C TYR A 377 19.75 9.41 -24.88
N CYS A 378 20.82 9.33 -24.09
CA CYS A 378 20.73 9.45 -22.62
C CYS A 378 20.25 10.83 -22.19
N ASP A 379 20.71 11.90 -22.86
CA ASP A 379 20.27 13.27 -22.60
C ASP A 379 18.78 13.46 -22.96
N GLY A 380 18.27 12.75 -23.98
CA GLY A 380 16.85 12.70 -24.30
C GLY A 380 15.98 11.96 -23.26
N CYS A 381 16.57 11.05 -22.46
CA CYS A 381 15.87 10.35 -21.38
C CYS A 381 15.81 11.15 -20.07
N GLU A 382 16.73 12.09 -19.84
CA GLU A 382 16.80 12.91 -18.61
C GLU A 382 15.49 13.68 -18.29
N PRO A 383 14.83 14.38 -19.23
CA PRO A 383 13.53 15.02 -18.96
C PRO A 383 12.42 14.01 -18.68
N VAL A 384 12.51 12.79 -19.22
CA VAL A 384 11.55 11.71 -18.96
C VAL A 384 11.71 11.18 -17.55
N THR A 385 12.95 10.98 -17.08
CA THR A 385 13.23 10.59 -15.69
C THR A 385 12.70 11.63 -14.71
N ARG A 386 12.95 12.93 -14.95
CA ARG A 386 12.40 14.00 -14.10
C ARG A 386 10.87 14.01 -14.06
N ALA A 387 10.22 13.87 -15.22
CA ALA A 387 8.77 13.81 -15.30
C ALA A 387 8.19 12.58 -14.57
N MET A 388 8.88 11.43 -14.63
CA MET A 388 8.51 10.24 -13.86
C MET A 388 8.65 10.44 -12.35
N GLU A 389 9.77 11.02 -11.90
CA GLU A 389 10.01 11.30 -10.48
C GLU A 389 8.98 12.28 -9.91
N GLU A 390 8.64 13.33 -10.66
CA GLU A 390 7.61 14.30 -10.30
C GLU A 390 6.22 13.65 -10.24
N TYR A 391 5.86 12.86 -11.27
CA TYR A 391 4.60 12.11 -11.31
C TYR A 391 4.48 11.12 -10.15
N VAL A 392 5.49 10.28 -9.91
CA VAL A 392 5.47 9.32 -8.80
C VAL A 392 5.37 10.05 -7.46
N LYS A 393 6.12 11.14 -7.28
CA LYS A 393 6.03 11.94 -6.05
C LYS A 393 4.63 12.50 -5.83
N GLU A 394 4.02 13.09 -6.86
CA GLU A 394 2.67 13.66 -6.78
C GLU A 394 1.61 12.58 -6.55
N MET A 395 1.66 11.47 -7.28
CA MET A 395 0.69 10.39 -7.17
C MET A 395 0.82 9.64 -5.84
N VAL A 396 2.04 9.44 -5.32
CA VAL A 396 2.26 8.86 -3.99
C VAL A 396 1.66 9.75 -2.89
N THR A 397 1.76 11.07 -3.01
CA THR A 397 1.10 11.98 -2.03
C THR A 397 -0.42 11.97 -2.10
N LYS A 398 -0.99 11.58 -3.25
CA LYS A 398 -2.44 11.45 -3.46
C LYS A 398 -2.97 10.07 -3.06
N LEU A 399 -2.10 9.13 -2.66
CA LEU A 399 -2.53 7.80 -2.25
C LEU A 399 -3.37 7.89 -0.97
N PRO A 400 -4.52 7.19 -0.93
CA PRO A 400 -5.43 7.20 0.21
C PRO A 400 -4.94 6.30 1.36
N GLU A 401 -3.73 6.55 1.90
CA GLU A 401 -3.07 5.71 2.91
C GLU A 401 -3.91 5.50 4.17
N GLU A 402 -4.63 6.53 4.62
CA GLU A 402 -5.50 6.45 5.82
C GLU A 402 -6.99 6.28 5.48
N SER A 403 -7.39 6.35 4.21
CA SER A 403 -8.82 6.53 3.90
C SER A 403 -9.64 5.25 4.03
N ALA A 404 -9.04 4.08 3.73
CA ALA A 404 -9.78 2.82 3.71
C ALA A 404 -10.10 2.33 5.13
N GLY A 405 -9.11 2.34 6.02
CA GLY A 405 -9.31 2.02 7.43
C GLY A 405 -10.24 3.01 8.13
N ASN A 406 -10.07 4.32 7.88
CA ASN A 406 -10.98 5.33 8.43
C ASN A 406 -12.40 5.22 7.87
N ALA A 407 -12.56 4.84 6.60
CA ALA A 407 -13.87 4.62 5.99
C ALA A 407 -14.57 3.37 6.55
N LEU A 408 -13.84 2.27 6.74
CA LEU A 408 -14.35 1.06 7.41
C LEU A 408 -14.77 1.38 8.86
N ASN A 409 -13.90 2.07 9.59
CA ASN A 409 -14.17 2.53 10.94
C ASN A 409 -15.43 3.41 11.00
N ALA A 410 -15.63 4.31 10.05
CA ALA A 410 -16.84 5.14 9.98
C ALA A 410 -18.12 4.31 9.71
N ILE A 411 -18.03 3.24 8.90
CA ILE A 411 -19.15 2.30 8.68
C ILE A 411 -19.46 1.54 9.97
N ILE A 412 -18.42 1.03 10.64
CA ILE A 412 -18.55 0.33 11.94
C ILE A 412 -19.16 1.25 12.99
N ASP A 413 -18.70 2.50 13.07
CA ASP A 413 -19.21 3.49 14.02
C ASP A 413 -20.70 3.78 13.79
N HIS A 414 -21.10 3.94 12.53
CA HIS A 414 -22.50 4.15 12.17
C HIS A 414 -23.39 2.94 12.54
N GLU A 415 -22.96 1.73 12.20
CA GLU A 415 -23.73 0.52 12.51
C GLU A 415 -23.76 0.21 14.02
N SER A 416 -22.69 0.55 14.75
CA SER A 416 -22.60 0.37 16.21
C SER A 416 -23.53 1.33 16.96
N ASP A 417 -23.58 2.60 16.54
CA ASP A 417 -24.52 3.59 17.08
C ASP A 417 -25.99 3.14 16.86
N GLU A 418 -26.31 2.67 15.65
CA GLU A 418 -27.65 2.20 15.31
C GLU A 418 -28.02 0.92 16.08
N PHE A 419 -27.08 -0.04 16.21
CA PHE A 419 -27.29 -1.23 17.03
C PHE A 419 -27.61 -0.88 18.48
N LEU A 420 -26.88 0.05 19.11
CA LEU A 420 -27.16 0.49 20.48
C LEU A 420 -28.53 1.15 20.62
N ASN A 421 -28.95 1.95 19.65
CA ASN A 421 -30.29 2.54 19.64
C ASN A 421 -31.38 1.45 19.59
N VAL A 422 -31.18 0.42 18.78
CA VAL A 422 -32.10 -0.72 18.69
C VAL A 422 -32.09 -1.56 19.96
N TYR A 423 -30.91 -1.82 20.54
CA TYR A 423 -30.76 -2.57 21.78
C TYR A 423 -31.43 -1.86 22.95
N ARG A 424 -31.19 -0.55 23.07
CA ARG A 424 -31.86 0.31 24.06
C ARG A 424 -33.38 0.24 23.94
N ALA A 425 -33.93 0.37 22.73
CA ALA A 425 -35.37 0.28 22.52
C ALA A 425 -35.93 -1.09 22.94
N PHE A 426 -35.23 -2.19 22.61
CA PHE A 426 -35.62 -3.54 23.03
C PHE A 426 -35.63 -3.70 24.55
N VAL A 427 -34.54 -3.30 25.22
CA VAL A 427 -34.39 -3.38 26.68
C VAL A 427 -35.50 -2.62 27.39
N PHE A 428 -35.81 -1.40 26.93
CA PHE A 428 -36.86 -0.57 27.53
C PHE A 428 -38.25 -1.17 27.37
N VAL A 429 -38.59 -1.72 26.21
CA VAL A 429 -39.90 -2.39 25.99
C VAL A 429 -40.04 -3.62 26.90
N CYS A 430 -38.98 -4.44 27.02
CA CYS A 430 -38.95 -5.54 27.99
C CYS A 430 -39.14 -5.05 29.43
N GLY A 431 -38.40 -4.01 29.81
CA GLY A 431 -38.45 -3.41 31.15
C GLY A 431 -39.81 -2.83 31.50
N GLU A 432 -40.48 -2.15 30.56
CA GLU A 432 -41.82 -1.59 30.77
C GLU A 432 -42.84 -2.66 31.13
N LEU A 433 -42.86 -3.78 30.39
CA LEU A 433 -43.79 -4.88 30.67
C LEU A 433 -43.43 -5.56 31.99
N THR A 434 -42.14 -5.76 32.27
CA THR A 434 -41.66 -6.33 33.54
C THR A 434 -42.12 -5.50 34.72
N VAL A 435 -41.92 -4.17 34.71
CA VAL A 435 -42.37 -3.27 35.79
C VAL A 435 -43.88 -3.34 35.99
N LYS A 436 -44.67 -3.34 34.90
CA LYS A 436 -46.14 -3.50 34.97
C LYS A 436 -46.53 -4.84 35.60
N LYS A 437 -45.83 -5.93 35.26
CA LYS A 437 -46.08 -7.27 35.81
C LYS A 437 -45.64 -7.40 37.26
N THR A 438 -44.52 -6.82 37.65
CA THR A 438 -44.09 -6.75 39.06
C THR A 438 -45.13 -6.00 39.89
N HIS A 439 -45.67 -4.87 39.42
CA HIS A 439 -46.75 -4.18 40.15
C HIS A 439 -48.03 -5.04 40.27
N ARG A 440 -48.38 -5.81 39.23
CA ARG A 440 -49.51 -6.74 39.29
C ARG A 440 -49.25 -7.86 40.29
N LEU A 441 -48.02 -8.39 40.34
CA LEU A 441 -47.62 -9.41 41.32
C LEU A 441 -47.70 -8.85 42.75
N ASP A 442 -47.13 -7.67 43.02
CA ASP A 442 -47.20 -7.00 44.33
C ASP A 442 -48.67 -6.81 44.79
N THR A 443 -49.57 -6.52 43.84
CA THR A 443 -51.01 -6.36 44.09
C THR A 443 -51.68 -7.71 44.40
N LEU A 444 -51.37 -8.76 43.64
CA LEU A 444 -51.89 -10.11 43.85
C LEU A 444 -51.39 -10.69 45.18
N GLU A 445 -50.13 -10.46 45.56
CA GLU A 445 -49.60 -10.85 46.87
C GLU A 445 -50.32 -10.14 48.02
N ARG A 446 -50.65 -8.85 47.86
CA ARG A 446 -51.46 -8.13 48.84
C ARG A 446 -52.87 -8.73 48.94
N GLN A 447 -53.50 -9.03 47.80
CA GLN A 447 -54.81 -9.70 47.77
C GLN A 447 -54.75 -11.09 48.41
N ALA A 448 -53.69 -11.87 48.16
CA ALA A 448 -53.49 -13.17 48.76
C ALA A 448 -53.36 -13.06 50.30
N ARG A 449 -52.58 -12.09 50.80
CA ARG A 449 -52.48 -11.82 52.25
C ARG A 449 -53.84 -11.47 52.87
N LEU A 450 -54.64 -10.64 52.20
CA LEU A 450 -55.98 -10.26 52.66
C LEU A 450 -56.96 -11.46 52.63
N ALA A 451 -56.99 -12.21 51.53
CA ALA A 451 -57.82 -13.41 51.40
C ALA A 451 -57.43 -14.49 52.42
N GLN A 452 -56.13 -14.64 52.68
CA GLN A 452 -55.62 -15.53 53.73
C GLN A 452 -56.08 -15.09 55.12
N HIS A 453 -55.97 -13.79 55.45
CA HIS A 453 -56.47 -13.25 56.71
C HIS A 453 -57.98 -13.46 56.87
N ASN A 454 -58.77 -13.22 55.81
CA ASN A 454 -60.22 -13.43 55.82
C ASN A 454 -60.58 -14.90 55.99
N ARG A 455 -59.87 -15.80 55.32
CA ARG A 455 -60.01 -17.25 55.48
C ARG A 455 -59.73 -17.69 56.92
N ASP A 456 -58.62 -17.21 57.50
CA ASP A 456 -58.21 -17.57 58.86
C ASP A 456 -59.22 -17.03 59.89
N SER A 457 -59.67 -15.79 59.72
CA SER A 457 -60.72 -15.18 60.56
C SER A 457 -62.08 -15.91 60.43
N ALA A 458 -62.46 -16.32 59.22
CA ALA A 458 -63.67 -17.08 58.95
C ALA A 458 -63.63 -18.48 59.58
N MET A 459 -62.44 -19.09 59.64
CA MET A 459 -62.22 -20.36 60.32
C MET A 459 -62.45 -20.22 61.84
N ASP A 460 -61.89 -19.18 62.44
CA ASP A 460 -61.99 -18.92 63.88
C ASP A 460 -63.41 -18.50 64.31
N SER A 461 -64.16 -17.83 63.43
CA SER A 461 -65.53 -17.36 63.67
C SER A 461 -66.64 -18.30 63.16
N LEU A 462 -66.28 -19.44 62.55
CA LEU A 462 -67.21 -20.38 61.91
C LEU A 462 -68.14 -19.73 60.86
N ASP A 463 -67.62 -18.76 60.11
CA ASP A 463 -68.36 -18.05 59.05
C ASP A 463 -68.70 -19.02 57.90
N PRO A 464 -69.97 -19.09 57.46
CA PRO A 464 -70.40 -19.91 56.31
C PRO A 464 -69.58 -19.66 55.02
N ASN A 465 -68.98 -18.49 54.86
CA ASN A 465 -68.22 -18.08 53.68
C ASN A 465 -66.78 -18.62 53.64
N TYR A 466 -66.33 -19.41 54.62
CA TYR A 466 -64.97 -19.96 54.66
C TYR A 466 -64.53 -20.65 53.35
N LYS A 467 -65.43 -21.42 52.72
CA LYS A 467 -65.12 -22.10 51.44
C LYS A 467 -64.83 -21.11 50.31
N HIS A 468 -65.57 -20.00 50.28
CA HIS A 468 -65.40 -18.96 49.26
C HIS A 468 -64.02 -18.29 49.38
N TYR A 469 -63.63 -17.87 50.60
CA TYR A 469 -62.30 -17.28 50.81
C TYR A 469 -61.14 -18.27 50.53
N ARG A 470 -61.37 -19.57 50.75
CA ARG A 470 -60.39 -20.60 50.39
C ARG A 470 -60.24 -20.75 48.88
N GLU A 471 -61.33 -20.73 48.12
CA GLU A 471 -61.33 -20.78 46.66
C GLU A 471 -60.70 -19.50 46.07
N GLU A 472 -61.07 -18.33 46.59
CA GLU A 472 -60.50 -17.03 46.21
C GLU A 472 -58.98 -16.99 46.44
N LEU A 473 -58.51 -17.44 47.62
CA LEU A 473 -57.07 -17.53 47.90
C LEU A 473 -56.34 -18.45 46.90
N ALA A 474 -56.92 -19.60 46.57
CA ALA A 474 -56.34 -20.52 45.60
C ALA A 474 -56.27 -19.89 44.19
N GLU A 475 -57.30 -19.15 43.78
CA GLU A 475 -57.34 -18.45 42.51
C GLU A 475 -56.30 -17.32 42.44
N VAL A 476 -56.21 -16.47 43.48
CA VAL A 476 -55.23 -15.37 43.54
C VAL A 476 -53.79 -15.92 43.51
N LEU A 477 -53.52 -17.01 44.23
CA LEU A 477 -52.20 -17.66 44.20
C LEU A 477 -51.87 -18.24 42.81
N ALA A 478 -52.84 -18.85 42.13
CA ALA A 478 -52.64 -19.34 40.77
C ALA A 478 -52.37 -18.19 39.77
N GLN A 479 -53.07 -17.06 39.90
CA GLN A 479 -52.80 -15.86 39.12
C GLN A 479 -51.41 -15.26 39.42
N ALA A 480 -51.00 -15.26 40.69
CA ALA A 480 -49.67 -14.78 41.09
C ALA A 480 -48.56 -15.63 40.46
N GLN A 481 -48.67 -16.96 40.53
CA GLN A 481 -47.74 -17.88 39.87
C GLN A 481 -47.69 -17.69 38.34
N ALA A 482 -48.84 -17.45 37.71
CA ALA A 482 -48.90 -17.17 36.28
C ALA A 482 -48.16 -15.87 35.92
N VAL A 483 -48.34 -14.80 36.71
CA VAL A 483 -47.63 -13.51 36.51
C VAL A 483 -46.14 -13.65 36.77
N GLU A 484 -45.74 -14.36 37.82
CA GLU A 484 -44.33 -14.67 38.11
C GLU A 484 -43.67 -15.44 36.95
N GLY A 485 -44.36 -16.43 36.39
CA GLY A 485 -43.90 -17.13 35.18
C GLY A 485 -43.69 -16.21 33.98
N VAL A 486 -44.55 -15.20 33.79
CA VAL A 486 -44.38 -14.18 32.75
C VAL A 486 -43.18 -13.29 33.02
N ILE A 487 -42.96 -12.87 34.26
CA ILE A 487 -41.78 -12.08 34.66
C ILE A 487 -40.50 -12.86 34.37
N ASN A 488 -40.45 -14.13 34.74
CA ASN A 488 -39.29 -14.99 34.47
C ASN A 488 -39.03 -15.16 32.97
N ALA A 489 -40.09 -15.30 32.15
CA ALA A 489 -39.96 -15.36 30.70
C ALA A 489 -39.45 -14.03 30.11
N LEU A 490 -39.84 -12.89 30.67
CA LEU A 490 -39.35 -11.57 30.24
C LEU A 490 -37.89 -11.37 30.61
N HIS A 491 -37.47 -11.78 31.82
CA HIS A 491 -36.06 -11.79 32.18
C HIS A 491 -35.24 -12.68 31.25
N ALA A 492 -35.68 -13.91 30.97
CA ALA A 492 -35.00 -14.79 30.01
C ALA A 492 -34.93 -14.19 28.60
N THR A 493 -35.96 -13.44 28.17
CA THR A 493 -35.95 -12.76 26.87
C THR A 493 -34.95 -11.61 26.86
N GLN A 494 -34.87 -10.85 27.95
CA GLN A 494 -33.90 -9.77 28.13
C GLN A 494 -32.47 -10.32 28.18
N ASP A 495 -32.24 -11.43 28.90
CA ASP A 495 -30.94 -12.13 28.95
C ASP A 495 -30.54 -12.65 27.56
N ALA A 496 -31.49 -13.13 26.76
CA ALA A 496 -31.22 -13.52 25.37
C ALA A 496 -30.84 -12.32 24.50
N GLY A 497 -31.37 -11.13 24.78
CA GLY A 497 -30.93 -9.88 24.14
C GLY A 497 -29.54 -9.45 24.60
N GLU A 498 -29.22 -9.65 25.89
CA GLU A 498 -27.89 -9.39 26.43
C GLU A 498 -26.84 -10.30 25.77
N GLN A 499 -27.13 -11.59 25.57
CA GLN A 499 -26.23 -12.49 24.83
C GLN A 499 -25.96 -12.02 23.39
N VAL A 500 -26.95 -11.37 22.76
CA VAL A 500 -26.76 -10.76 21.44
C VAL A 500 -25.85 -9.53 21.53
N PHE A 501 -25.98 -8.72 22.60
CA PHE A 501 -25.09 -7.60 22.87
C PHE A 501 -23.65 -8.07 23.16
N GLU A 502 -23.45 -9.02 24.08
CA GLU A 502 -22.15 -9.61 24.42
C GLU A 502 -21.40 -10.11 23.18
N SER A 503 -22.13 -10.65 22.20
CA SER A 503 -21.51 -11.13 20.95
C SER A 503 -20.87 -10.04 20.09
N VAL A 504 -21.23 -8.77 20.28
CA VAL A 504 -20.70 -7.63 19.52
C VAL A 504 -20.12 -6.54 20.42
N GLU A 505 -20.00 -6.82 21.72
CA GLU A 505 -19.63 -5.84 22.76
C GLU A 505 -18.27 -5.19 22.48
N ASP A 506 -17.25 -6.00 22.16
CA ASP A 506 -15.89 -5.51 21.89
C ASP A 506 -15.86 -4.50 20.72
N LEU A 507 -16.66 -4.76 19.67
CA LEU A 507 -16.76 -3.88 18.51
C LEU A 507 -17.47 -2.56 18.86
N VAL A 508 -18.51 -2.63 19.70
CA VAL A 508 -19.24 -1.43 20.16
C VAL A 508 -18.35 -0.60 21.09
N LEU A 509 -17.62 -1.22 22.01
CA LEU A 509 -16.72 -0.53 22.94
C LEU A 509 -15.57 0.15 22.19
N SER A 510 -14.92 -0.55 21.26
CA SER A 510 -13.85 0.03 20.44
C SER A 510 -14.34 1.20 19.58
N SER A 511 -15.57 1.13 19.03
CA SER A 511 -16.21 2.26 18.36
C SER A 511 -16.43 3.48 19.27
N HIS A 512 -16.85 3.26 20.51
CA HIS A 512 -17.06 4.35 21.48
C HIS A 512 -15.75 4.98 21.95
N GLU A 513 -14.70 4.18 22.12
CA GLU A 513 -13.35 4.65 22.40
C GLU A 513 -12.82 5.51 21.24
N ARG A 514 -12.99 5.04 19.99
CA ARG A 514 -12.56 5.76 18.78
C ARG A 514 -13.31 7.07 18.56
N THR A 515 -14.61 7.11 18.86
CA THR A 515 -15.45 8.30 18.69
C THR A 515 -15.46 9.23 19.91
N GLU A 516 -14.73 8.88 20.97
CA GLU A 516 -14.64 9.61 22.25
C GLU A 516 -16.02 9.86 22.92
N LYS A 517 -17.00 8.98 22.66
CA LYS A 517 -18.34 9.07 23.26
C LYS A 517 -18.40 8.30 24.58
N PRO A 518 -19.01 8.84 25.64
CA PRO A 518 -19.19 8.11 26.89
C PRO A 518 -20.18 6.95 26.68
N PHE A 519 -19.70 5.73 26.87
CA PHE A 519 -20.52 4.53 26.81
C PHE A 519 -21.31 4.33 28.11
N VAL A 520 -22.63 4.14 28.00
CA VAL A 520 -23.51 3.74 29.10
C VAL A 520 -24.31 2.54 28.64
N HIS A 521 -24.25 1.46 29.41
CA HIS A 521 -24.92 0.22 29.04
C HIS A 521 -26.46 0.38 29.16
N PRO A 522 -27.28 0.03 28.15
CA PRO A 522 -28.73 0.22 28.21
C PRO A 522 -29.44 -0.46 29.39
N LEU A 523 -28.93 -1.59 29.89
CA LEU A 523 -29.45 -2.22 31.12
C LEU A 523 -29.25 -1.35 32.37
N GLN A 524 -28.15 -0.58 32.44
CA GLN A 524 -27.91 0.34 33.54
C GLN A 524 -28.90 1.51 33.50
N GLU A 525 -29.15 2.07 32.31
CA GLU A 525 -30.18 3.10 32.12
C GLU A 525 -31.55 2.61 32.57
N LEU A 526 -31.96 1.43 32.10
CA LEU A 526 -33.22 0.81 32.51
C LEU A 526 -33.29 0.58 34.01
N GLY A 527 -32.18 0.15 34.64
CA GLY A 527 -32.10 -0.07 36.08
C GLY A 527 -32.48 1.19 36.88
N HIS A 528 -31.95 2.35 36.48
CA HIS A 528 -32.29 3.63 37.09
C HIS A 528 -33.77 3.99 36.94
N GLU A 529 -34.34 3.80 35.74
CA GLU A 529 -35.75 4.11 35.49
C GLU A 529 -36.71 3.15 36.20
N SER A 530 -36.37 1.86 36.24
CA SER A 530 -37.13 0.82 36.94
C SER A 530 -37.19 1.11 38.44
N ILE A 531 -36.06 1.47 39.06
CA ILE A 531 -36.03 1.88 40.46
C ILE A 531 -36.93 3.10 40.67
N ALA A 532 -36.80 4.14 39.83
CA ALA A 532 -37.63 5.34 39.94
C ALA A 532 -39.14 5.03 39.79
N ALA A 533 -39.51 4.14 38.87
CA ALA A 533 -40.89 3.68 38.68
C ALA A 533 -41.41 2.93 39.91
N ARG A 534 -40.62 2.03 40.48
CA ARG A 534 -40.98 1.28 41.68
C ARG A 534 -41.10 2.17 42.91
N THR A 535 -40.19 3.13 43.08
CA THR A 535 -40.29 4.16 44.15
C THR A 535 -41.60 4.94 44.04
N ARG A 536 -42.00 5.35 42.83
CA ARG A 536 -43.29 6.04 42.61
C ARG A 536 -44.48 5.16 43.00
N PHE A 537 -44.44 3.86 42.70
CA PHE A 537 -45.51 2.93 43.07
C PHE A 537 -45.58 2.72 44.59
N VAL A 538 -44.44 2.50 45.25
CA VAL A 538 -44.37 2.34 46.71
C VAL A 538 -44.90 3.59 47.41
N ASN A 539 -44.48 4.79 46.98
CA ASN A 539 -44.97 6.04 47.55
C ASN A 539 -46.48 6.23 47.40
N ARG A 540 -47.08 5.77 46.29
CA ARG A 540 -48.54 5.77 46.12
C ARG A 540 -49.22 4.76 47.05
N SER A 541 -48.64 3.56 47.20
CA SER A 541 -49.15 2.55 48.12
C SER A 541 -49.08 3.00 49.58
N MET A 542 -47.99 3.66 50.00
CA MET A 542 -47.87 4.20 51.36
C MET A 542 -48.97 5.20 51.67
N LYS A 543 -49.25 6.16 50.76
CA LYS A 543 -50.35 7.12 50.92
C LYS A 543 -51.72 6.46 51.11
N TYR A 544 -51.95 5.32 50.43
CA TYR A 544 -53.18 4.56 50.59
C TYR A 544 -53.26 3.90 51.97
N VAL A 545 -52.17 3.28 52.44
CA VAL A 545 -52.09 2.68 53.78
C VAL A 545 -52.25 3.73 54.88
N GLU A 546 -51.60 4.89 54.75
CA GLU A 546 -51.77 6.01 55.67
C GLU A 546 -53.24 6.46 55.76
N GLY A 547 -53.98 6.42 54.65
CA GLY A 547 -55.42 6.68 54.62
C GLY A 547 -56.23 5.62 55.38
N GLU A 548 -55.94 4.33 55.17
CA GLU A 548 -56.61 3.24 55.90
C GLU A 548 -56.30 3.27 57.40
N GLU A 549 -55.06 3.60 57.80
CA GLU A 549 -54.69 3.75 59.21
C GLU A 549 -55.47 4.87 59.90
N GLN A 550 -55.71 5.99 59.21
CA GLN A 550 -56.54 7.08 59.71
C GLN A 550 -57.99 6.63 59.92
N GLU A 551 -58.56 5.86 58.99
CA GLU A 551 -59.92 5.31 59.15
C GLU A 551 -60.02 4.30 60.30
N VAL A 552 -59.03 3.42 60.44
CA VAL A 552 -58.97 2.44 61.55
C VAL A 552 -58.86 3.18 62.88
N PHE A 553 -58.06 4.25 62.95
CA PHE A 553 -57.96 5.09 64.15
C PHE A 553 -59.31 5.71 64.52
N GLN A 554 -60.05 6.24 63.54
CA GLN A 554 -61.41 6.77 63.77
C GLN A 554 -62.39 5.68 64.25
N LYS A 555 -62.33 4.46 63.70
CA LYS A 555 -63.15 3.33 64.15
C LYS A 555 -62.81 2.90 65.58
N LYS A 556 -61.51 2.85 65.93
CA LYS A 556 -61.07 2.58 67.31
C LYS A 556 -61.56 3.64 68.29
N ALA A 557 -61.50 4.92 67.93
CA ALA A 557 -62.03 6.00 68.75
C ALA A 557 -63.54 5.85 69.00
N ARG A 558 -64.34 5.54 67.96
CA ARG A 558 -65.78 5.27 68.11
C ARG A 558 -66.08 4.04 68.97
N ILE A 559 -65.28 2.97 68.85
CA ILE A 559 -65.41 1.78 69.71
C ILE A 559 -65.08 2.13 71.17
N ALA A 560 -64.07 2.96 71.41
CA ALA A 560 -63.72 3.42 72.76
C ALA A 560 -64.85 4.28 73.36
N GLU A 561 -65.47 5.17 72.58
CA GLU A 561 -66.66 5.93 72.98
C GLU A 561 -67.85 5.01 73.29
N ALA A 562 -68.11 4.01 72.43
CA ALA A 562 -69.18 3.04 72.66
C ALA A 562 -68.92 2.17 73.90
N LYS A 563 -67.67 1.75 74.14
CA LYS A 563 -67.29 1.04 75.38
C LYS A 563 -67.51 1.90 76.62
N ALA A 564 -67.12 3.17 76.58
CA ALA A 564 -67.35 4.09 77.68
C ALA A 564 -68.86 4.31 77.95
N LEU A 565 -69.68 4.37 76.91
CA LEU A 565 -71.15 4.44 77.04
C LEU A 565 -71.72 3.16 77.66
N VAL A 566 -71.26 1.97 77.23
CA VAL A 566 -71.69 0.68 77.80
C VAL A 566 -71.25 0.55 79.25
N GLU A 567 -70.02 0.94 79.59
CA GLU A 567 -69.54 0.99 80.98
C GLU A 567 -70.39 1.94 81.82
N GLN A 568 -70.75 3.12 81.29
CA GLN A 568 -71.62 4.09 81.96
C GLN A 568 -73.06 3.58 82.14
N GLU A 569 -73.59 2.84 81.16
CA GLU A 569 -74.88 2.14 81.26
C GLU A 569 -74.82 0.99 82.27
N GLN A 570 -73.74 0.22 82.30
CA GLN A 570 -73.51 -0.82 83.32
C GLN A 570 -73.43 -0.21 84.72
N GLU A 571 -72.68 0.89 84.92
CA GLU A 571 -72.62 1.61 86.19
C GLU A 571 -73.99 2.19 86.60
N ALA A 572 -74.80 2.64 85.63
CA ALA A 572 -76.16 3.13 85.88
C ALA A 572 -77.12 1.97 86.23
N LEU A 573 -76.97 0.81 85.61
CA LEU A 573 -77.68 -0.44 85.94
C LEU A 573 -77.30 -0.94 87.33
N GLU A 574 -76.01 -0.95 87.67
CA GLU A 574 -75.51 -1.30 89.01
C GLU A 574 -76.04 -0.33 90.08
N ARG A 575 -76.08 0.98 89.78
CA ARG A 575 -76.75 1.97 90.65
C ARG A 575 -78.26 1.76 90.74
N GLY A 576 -78.93 1.37 89.66
CA GLY A 576 -80.36 1.04 89.64
C GLY A 576 -80.71 -0.21 90.45
N VAL A 577 -79.88 -1.26 90.35
CA VAL A 577 -80.00 -2.49 91.16
C VAL A 577 -79.73 -2.18 92.64
N ASN A 578 -78.73 -1.35 92.94
CA ASN A 578 -78.45 -0.91 94.32
C ASN A 578 -79.55 0.02 94.88
N ALA A 579 -80.18 0.86 94.06
CA ALA A 579 -81.32 1.69 94.47
C ALA A 579 -82.61 0.88 94.65
N ALA A 580 -82.85 -0.14 93.82
CA ALA A 580 -83.95 -1.09 93.99
C ALA A 580 -83.79 -1.95 95.25
N ALA A 581 -82.56 -2.21 95.70
CA ALA A 581 -82.28 -2.82 97.00
C ALA A 581 -82.58 -1.89 98.20
N ILE A 582 -82.66 -0.56 98.00
CA ILE A 582 -82.94 0.45 99.04
C ILE A 582 -84.43 0.87 99.04
N ALA A 583 -85.17 0.66 97.94
CA ALA A 583 -86.57 1.04 97.78
C ALA A 583 -87.59 -0.12 97.95
N ALA A 584 -87.28 -1.11 98.79
CA ALA A 584 -88.25 -2.10 99.25
C ALA A 584 -88.81 -1.69 100.65
N PRO A 585 -90.13 -1.49 100.81
CA PRO A 585 -90.72 -1.16 102.10
C PRO A 585 -90.87 -2.42 102.98
N VAL A 586 -90.52 -2.25 104.25
CA VAL A 586 -90.79 -3.18 105.36
C VAL A 586 -92.30 -3.35 105.54
N ALA A 587 -92.79 -4.57 105.38
CA ALA A 587 -94.02 -5.06 106.03
C ALA A 587 -93.71 -6.44 106.65
N ALA A 588 -93.89 -6.53 107.97
CA ALA A 588 -93.52 -7.66 108.83
C ALA A 588 -94.70 -8.67 108.99
N PRO A 589 -94.71 -9.58 110.00
CA PRO A 589 -94.29 -10.99 109.94
C PRO A 589 -95.45 -12.00 110.20
N SER A 590 -95.28 -13.30 109.93
CA SER A 590 -95.83 -14.43 110.74
C SER A 590 -95.42 -15.81 110.17
N SER A 591 -94.55 -16.53 110.86
CA SER A 591 -94.82 -17.78 111.62
C SER A 591 -94.94 -19.11 110.86
N ALA A 592 -93.95 -19.97 111.14
CA ALA A 592 -94.07 -21.40 111.54
C ALA A 592 -94.56 -22.45 110.52
N ALA A 593 -94.11 -23.70 110.48
CA ALA A 593 -92.98 -24.46 111.04
C ALA A 593 -93.02 -25.89 110.44
N GLY A 594 -91.88 -26.60 110.44
CA GLY A 594 -91.73 -28.06 110.22
C GLY A 594 -91.47 -28.47 108.76
N ASP A 595 -90.54 -29.34 108.39
CA ASP A 595 -89.64 -30.28 109.10
C ASP A 595 -88.43 -30.56 108.18
N ALA A 596 -87.19 -30.48 108.69
CA ALA A 596 -86.30 -31.60 109.03
C ALA A 596 -85.79 -32.47 107.85
N VAL A 597 -84.48 -32.43 107.59
CA VAL A 597 -83.49 -33.52 107.85
C VAL A 597 -82.22 -33.37 106.99
N ALA A 598 -81.09 -33.26 107.70
CA ALA A 598 -79.71 -33.72 107.45
C ALA A 598 -79.08 -33.77 106.03
N ALA A 599 -78.04 -32.94 105.84
CA ALA A 599 -76.59 -33.24 105.65
C ALA A 599 -76.14 -34.52 104.88
N PRO A 600 -74.91 -34.60 104.30
CA PRO A 600 -73.74 -33.74 104.58
C PRO A 600 -72.81 -33.41 103.38
N ALA A 601 -71.71 -32.73 103.74
CA ALA A 601 -70.32 -32.91 103.27
C ALA A 601 -69.91 -32.23 101.94
N GLN A 602 -69.04 -31.21 101.97
CA GLN A 602 -67.55 -31.28 102.10
C GLN A 602 -66.90 -31.79 100.79
N ILE A 603 -65.75 -31.31 100.26
CA ILE A 603 -64.60 -30.53 100.74
C ILE A 603 -63.85 -30.03 99.50
N GLU A 604 -63.07 -28.96 99.72
CA GLU A 604 -61.88 -28.42 99.03
C GLU A 604 -61.19 -29.27 97.94
N ALA A 605 -60.73 -28.60 96.87
CA ALA A 605 -59.32 -28.33 96.58
C ALA A 605 -59.20 -27.42 95.35
#